data_AF-A0A553L4L4-F1
#
_entry.id   AF-A0A553L4L4-F1
#
_cell.length_a   1.000
_cell.length_b   1.000
_cell.length_c   1.000
_cell.angle_alpha   90.00
_cell.angle_beta   90.00
_cell.angle_gamma   90.00
#
_symmetry.space_group_name_H-M   'P 1'
#
loop_
_entity.id
_entity.type
_entity.pdbx_description
1 polymer ?
#
loop_
_entity_poly.entity_id
_entity_poly.type
_entity_poly.pdbx_seq_one_letter_code
_entity_poly.pdbx_strand_id
1 'polypeptide(L)'
;MKTFKSTKRTLISASIAMLVSSMLCANAMAKTNLVELNNELEIMSNILKTSLKQGDKREGITVRNFEVTYLANQGVVFEVSTSSGRNSFSFEFWDGHDMIVAPKPPVPPLPAISGGEGTYLIDIDDSEWSEEVEAAMEHAHEAMEQARERLRDLRQEERDYSWQRRNNERRLRDIEFQMRNADGERRKELTAEKNELQTEINTLQSQQEEVEKLSKKLAEEQRQRNAEKVALRKKQYAEFLAQFESNVATTLCKYGNGLKALPESENISFVLSRFGSAEQRTRQDRIYVFKNKDVQSCVKDNLSVKKLIERSEGYVF
;
A
#
# COMPACT_ATOMS: atom_id res chain seq x y z
N MET A 1 20.81 86.81 -30.98
CA MET A 1 20.72 86.75 -32.45
C MET A 1 20.91 85.30 -32.90
N LYS A 2 19.84 84.72 -33.45
CA LYS A 2 19.86 83.45 -34.18
C LYS A 2 20.48 83.68 -35.56
N THR A 3 21.11 82.62 -36.09
CA THR A 3 21.39 82.25 -37.50
C THR A 3 22.84 81.74 -37.60
N PHE A 4 23.15 80.61 -38.25
CA PHE A 4 22.70 80.22 -39.58
C PHE A 4 23.03 78.73 -39.85
N LYS A 5 22.03 77.98 -40.35
CA LYS A 5 22.07 77.01 -41.49
C LYS A 5 23.08 75.84 -41.46
N SER A 6 22.81 74.65 -42.03
CA SER A 6 21.70 74.10 -42.80
C SER A 6 22.08 72.69 -43.27
N THR A 7 21.08 71.80 -43.37
CA THR A 7 20.91 70.72 -44.39
C THR A 7 21.92 69.56 -44.49
N LYS A 8 21.41 68.31 -44.37
CA LYS A 8 21.02 67.38 -45.47
C LYS A 8 20.64 66.02 -44.84
N ARG A 9 19.34 65.65 -44.83
CA ARG A 9 18.70 64.63 -45.69
C ARG A 9 19.40 63.26 -45.76
N THR A 10 18.83 62.30 -45.01
CA THR A 10 18.49 60.90 -45.35
C THR A 10 19.07 60.26 -46.61
N LEU A 11 19.68 59.07 -46.45
CA LEU A 11 19.66 57.88 -47.34
C LEU A 11 20.41 56.73 -46.61
N ILE A 12 19.70 55.79 -45.98
CA ILE A 12 19.54 54.38 -46.41
C ILE A 12 20.85 53.68 -46.82
N SER A 13 21.38 52.82 -45.93
CA SER A 13 21.98 51.55 -46.33
C SER A 13 21.94 50.56 -45.16
N ALA A 14 21.22 49.46 -45.38
CA ALA A 14 21.11 48.33 -44.47
C ALA A 14 22.47 47.64 -44.26
N SER A 15 22.75 47.26 -43.01
CA SER A 15 23.76 46.26 -42.62
C SER A 15 23.28 45.69 -41.28
N ILE A 16 22.40 44.68 -41.35
CA ILE A 16 22.72 43.28 -41.02
C ILE A 16 23.18 43.12 -39.56
N ALA A 17 22.20 42.72 -38.74
CA ALA A 17 22.30 41.74 -37.67
C ALA A 17 23.71 41.29 -37.23
N MET A 18 24.13 41.70 -36.02
CA MET A 18 24.87 40.86 -35.08
C MET A 18 25.04 41.56 -33.72
N LEU A 19 23.98 41.63 -32.94
CA LEU A 19 24.06 41.87 -31.48
C LEU A 19 23.09 40.94 -30.74
N VAL A 20 23.15 39.65 -31.06
CA VAL A 20 22.81 38.60 -30.08
C VAL A 20 24.15 38.12 -29.53
N SER A 21 24.75 38.96 -28.67
CA SER A 21 25.91 38.55 -27.89
C SER A 21 25.41 37.60 -26.80
N SER A 22 25.45 36.31 -27.12
CA SER A 22 26.15 35.31 -26.31
C SER A 22 26.05 35.52 -24.80
N MET A 23 24.90 35.15 -24.23
CA MET A 23 24.85 34.62 -22.86
C MET A 23 24.38 33.17 -22.93
N LEU A 24 25.09 32.37 -23.74
CA LEU A 24 25.17 30.94 -23.51
C LEU A 24 26.08 30.80 -22.30
N CYS A 25 25.48 30.53 -21.14
CA CYS A 25 26.20 29.90 -20.04
C CYS A 25 26.79 28.61 -20.59
N ALA A 26 28.04 28.66 -21.00
CA ALA A 26 28.87 27.47 -21.05
C ALA A 26 28.98 27.00 -19.59
N ASN A 27 28.09 26.09 -19.20
CA ASN A 27 28.41 25.20 -18.08
C ASN A 27 29.68 24.50 -18.53
N ALA A 28 30.82 24.91 -17.97
CA ALA A 28 32.02 24.09 -17.96
C ALA A 28 31.65 22.83 -17.19
N MET A 29 31.06 21.86 -17.88
CA MET A 29 30.86 20.52 -17.36
C MET A 29 32.27 19.99 -17.12
N ALA A 30 32.64 19.86 -15.84
CA ALA A 30 33.74 19.00 -15.48
C ALA A 30 33.50 17.67 -16.18
N LYS A 31 34.44 17.25 -17.03
CA LYS A 31 34.34 15.97 -17.74
C LYS A 31 34.43 14.88 -16.67
N THR A 32 33.28 14.45 -16.15
CA THR A 32 33.18 13.39 -15.14
C THR A 32 33.96 12.18 -15.65
N ASN A 33 34.97 11.75 -14.89
CA ASN A 33 35.77 10.60 -15.26
C ASN A 33 34.94 9.34 -15.01
N LEU A 34 34.23 8.88 -16.03
CA LEU A 34 33.26 7.79 -15.91
C LEU A 34 33.89 6.47 -15.45
N VAL A 35 35.16 6.22 -15.80
CA VAL A 35 35.88 4.99 -15.39
C VAL A 35 36.18 5.03 -13.89
N GLU A 36 36.68 6.18 -13.41
CA GLU A 36 36.97 6.39 -11.99
C GLU A 36 35.69 6.40 -11.16
N LEU A 37 34.65 7.10 -11.63
CA LEU A 37 33.34 7.12 -11.00
C LEU A 37 32.74 5.71 -10.90
N ASN A 38 32.85 4.88 -11.94
CA ASN A 38 32.32 3.52 -11.90
C ASN A 38 32.99 2.68 -10.80
N ASN A 39 34.32 2.77 -10.66
CA ASN A 39 35.05 2.06 -9.60
C ASN A 39 34.66 2.57 -8.20
N GLU A 40 34.52 3.89 -8.05
CA GLU A 40 34.06 4.53 -6.82
C GLU A 40 32.63 4.07 -6.43
N LEU A 41 31.73 3.97 -7.42
CA LEU A 41 30.36 3.51 -7.23
C LEU A 41 30.27 2.03 -6.87
N GLU A 42 31.12 1.18 -7.44
CA GLU A 42 31.17 -0.25 -7.09
C GLU A 42 31.56 -0.45 -5.63
N ILE A 43 32.58 0.27 -5.14
CA ILE A 43 33.00 0.22 -3.74
C ILE A 43 31.89 0.73 -2.83
N MET A 44 31.31 1.90 -3.16
CA MET A 44 30.22 2.49 -2.39
C MET A 44 29.00 1.56 -2.32
N SER A 45 28.64 0.93 -3.45
CA SER A 45 27.55 -0.04 -3.54
C SER A 45 27.77 -1.23 -2.62
N ASN A 46 28.98 -1.80 -2.61
CA ASN A 46 29.32 -2.91 -1.73
C ASN A 46 29.26 -2.54 -0.24
N ILE A 47 29.72 -1.33 0.13
CA ILE A 47 29.64 -0.83 1.51
C ILE A 47 28.17 -0.60 1.92
N LEU A 48 27.38 0.07 1.09
CA LEU A 48 25.96 0.32 1.34
C LEU A 48 25.19 -0.99 1.47
N LYS A 49 25.38 -1.93 0.54
CA LYS A 49 24.78 -3.27 0.60
C LYS A 49 25.14 -3.99 1.90
N THR A 50 26.40 -3.90 2.33
CA THR A 50 26.85 -4.54 3.58
C THR A 50 26.24 -3.86 4.80
N SER A 51 26.24 -2.52 4.84
CA SER A 51 25.68 -1.75 5.96
C SER A 51 24.18 -1.95 6.11
N LEU A 52 23.45 -2.07 5.00
CA LEU A 52 22.01 -2.31 4.99
C LEU A 52 21.70 -3.73 5.47
N LYS A 53 22.45 -4.74 5.00
CA LYS A 53 22.26 -6.14 5.42
C LYS A 53 22.68 -6.43 6.88
N GLN A 54 23.63 -5.67 7.45
CA GLN A 54 24.04 -5.84 8.84
C GLN A 54 22.99 -5.37 9.86
N GLY A 55 22.04 -4.52 9.44
CA GLY A 55 20.91 -4.08 10.26
C GLY A 55 19.71 -5.04 10.25
N ASP A 56 19.66 -5.97 9.29
CA ASP A 56 18.53 -6.87 9.10
C ASP A 56 18.44 -7.90 10.25
N LYS A 57 17.54 -7.64 11.21
CA LYS A 57 17.05 -8.68 12.11
C LYS A 57 16.28 -9.70 11.25
N ARG A 58 16.48 -10.99 11.49
CA ARG A 58 15.82 -12.11 10.76
C ARG A 58 14.28 -12.09 10.78
N GLU A 59 13.67 -11.18 11.53
CA GLU A 59 12.23 -10.98 11.65
C GLU A 59 11.87 -9.55 11.18
N GLY A 60 11.69 -9.33 9.88
CA GLY A 60 11.33 -8.02 9.34
C GLY A 60 11.55 -7.85 7.84
N ILE A 61 11.50 -6.60 7.39
CA ILE A 61 11.83 -6.24 6.00
C ILE A 61 13.34 -6.37 5.79
N THR A 62 13.74 -7.05 4.72
CA THR A 62 15.12 -7.30 4.32
C THR A 62 15.42 -6.70 2.96
N VAL A 63 16.68 -6.32 2.74
CA VAL A 63 17.14 -5.80 1.44
C VAL A 63 17.57 -6.95 0.52
N ARG A 64 16.90 -7.10 -0.62
CA ARG A 64 17.18 -8.17 -1.60
C ARG A 64 18.20 -7.72 -2.64
N ASN A 65 17.81 -6.73 -3.44
CA ASN A 65 18.62 -6.22 -4.52
C ASN A 65 19.09 -4.79 -4.24
N PHE A 66 20.25 -4.47 -4.79
CA PHE A 66 20.87 -3.17 -4.67
C PHE A 66 21.60 -2.87 -5.98
N GLU A 67 21.03 -1.98 -6.78
CA GLU A 67 21.55 -1.60 -8.10
C GLU A 67 21.96 -0.13 -8.11
N VAL A 68 22.90 0.22 -8.98
CA VAL A 68 23.40 1.60 -9.12
C VAL A 68 23.43 1.99 -10.58
N THR A 69 22.87 3.17 -10.87
CA THR A 69 22.87 3.77 -12.21
C THR A 69 23.34 5.22 -12.12
N TYR A 70 24.23 5.63 -13.01
CA TYR A 70 24.63 7.02 -13.15
C TYR A 70 23.88 7.72 -14.28
N LEU A 71 23.27 8.86 -13.96
CA LEU A 71 22.55 9.72 -14.89
C LEU A 71 23.31 11.05 -15.03
N ALA A 72 23.90 11.29 -16.19
CA ALA A 72 24.71 12.47 -16.44
C ALA A 72 23.96 13.78 -16.12
N ASN A 73 24.59 14.68 -15.37
CA ASN A 73 24.04 15.97 -14.91
C ASN A 73 22.90 15.87 -13.89
N GLN A 74 22.52 14.66 -13.48
CA GLN A 74 21.49 14.43 -12.46
C GLN A 74 22.10 13.77 -11.22
N GLY A 75 23.05 12.85 -11.44
CA GLY A 75 23.84 12.18 -10.43
C GLY A 75 23.59 10.68 -10.39
N VAL A 76 23.69 10.09 -9.21
CA VAL A 76 23.67 8.64 -8.99
C VAL A 76 22.32 8.22 -8.44
N VAL A 77 21.75 7.15 -8.99
CA VAL A 77 20.52 6.52 -8.51
C VAL A 77 20.83 5.12 -8.01
N PHE A 78 20.56 4.88 -6.74
CA PHE A 78 20.59 3.57 -6.13
C PHE A 78 19.17 3.02 -6.06
N GLU A 79 18.92 1.89 -6.70
CA GLU A 79 17.65 1.17 -6.56
C GLU A 79 17.79 0.08 -5.52
N VAL A 80 16.90 0.10 -4.53
CA VAL A 80 16.89 -0.81 -3.39
C VAL A 80 15.58 -1.57 -3.41
N SER A 81 15.63 -2.85 -3.76
CA SER A 81 14.48 -3.73 -3.65
C SER A 81 14.43 -4.33 -2.25
N THR A 82 13.27 -4.18 -1.60
CA THR A 82 13.03 -4.72 -0.27
C THR A 82 12.03 -5.86 -0.34
N SER A 83 12.15 -6.77 0.60
CA SER A 83 11.16 -7.82 0.83
C SER A 83 10.78 -7.82 2.29
N SER A 84 9.50 -7.85 2.59
CA SER A 84 9.07 -8.22 3.94
C SER A 84 9.36 -9.72 4.16
N GLY A 85 10.34 -10.02 5.01
CA GLY A 85 10.61 -11.37 5.50
C GLY A 85 9.51 -11.88 6.43
N ARG A 86 9.30 -13.21 6.38
CA ARG A 86 8.08 -13.98 6.60
C ARG A 86 7.21 -13.99 5.35
N ASN A 87 6.91 -15.21 4.86
CA ASN A 87 5.80 -15.56 3.98
C ASN A 87 4.48 -15.03 4.55
N SER A 88 4.30 -13.71 4.50
CA SER A 88 3.04 -13.05 4.76
C SER A 88 2.28 -13.12 3.46
N PHE A 89 1.68 -14.28 3.20
CA PHE A 89 0.64 -14.42 2.19
C PHE A 89 -0.47 -13.42 2.52
N SER A 90 -0.44 -12.27 1.86
CA SER A 90 -1.59 -11.36 1.81
C SER A 90 -2.47 -11.83 0.67
N PHE A 91 -3.40 -12.72 1.01
CA PHE A 91 -4.51 -13.05 0.14
C PHE A 91 -5.29 -11.77 -0.16
N GLU A 92 -5.50 -11.55 -1.45
CA GLU A 92 -6.45 -10.60 -1.96
C GLU A 92 -7.85 -11.14 -1.73
N PHE A 93 -8.59 -10.44 -0.89
CA PHE A 93 -10.03 -10.54 -0.95
C PHE A 93 -10.51 -9.31 -1.70
N TRP A 94 -11.27 -9.61 -2.76
CA TRP A 94 -12.33 -8.74 -3.24
C TRP A 94 -13.10 -8.25 -2.02
N ASP A 95 -12.83 -7.01 -1.69
CA ASP A 95 -13.66 -6.13 -0.89
C ASP A 95 -13.79 -6.43 0.62
N GLY A 96 -13.51 -5.39 1.40
CA GLY A 96 -13.91 -5.28 2.81
C GLY A 96 -15.42 -5.19 3.01
N HIS A 97 -16.22 -5.58 2.01
CA HIS A 97 -17.67 -5.60 2.03
C HIS A 97 -18.28 -7.00 2.23
N ASP A 98 -17.55 -8.12 2.07
CA ASP A 98 -18.17 -9.46 2.15
C ASP A 98 -17.96 -10.24 3.46
N MET A 99 -17.24 -9.64 4.42
CA MET A 99 -17.19 -10.12 5.81
C MET A 99 -17.93 -9.18 6.78
N ILE A 100 -18.70 -8.24 6.24
CA ILE A 100 -19.76 -7.57 7.00
C ILE A 100 -20.94 -8.54 6.94
N VAL A 101 -21.47 -8.93 8.10
CA VAL A 101 -22.86 -9.43 8.16
C VAL A 101 -23.70 -8.27 7.67
N ALA A 102 -24.05 -8.26 6.38
CA ALA A 102 -24.89 -7.23 5.82
C ALA A 102 -26.18 -7.17 6.65
N PRO A 103 -26.58 -6.00 7.19
CA PRO A 103 -27.89 -5.88 7.80
C PRO A 103 -28.95 -6.22 6.76
N LYS A 104 -29.97 -6.97 7.19
CA LYS A 104 -31.08 -7.50 6.37
C LYS A 104 -31.58 -6.46 5.35
N PRO A 105 -31.63 -6.75 4.04
CA PRO A 105 -31.96 -5.76 3.03
C PRO A 105 -33.46 -5.41 3.03
N PRO A 106 -33.83 -4.12 2.92
CA PRO A 106 -35.09 -3.71 2.29
C PRO A 106 -34.90 -3.69 0.76
N VAL A 107 -35.90 -4.16 0.01
CA VAL A 107 -35.89 -4.39 -1.46
C VAL A 107 -36.33 -3.11 -2.24
N PRO A 108 -36.19 -3.06 -3.60
CA PRO A 108 -35.14 -2.52 -4.50
C PRO A 108 -35.54 -1.15 -5.15
N PRO A 109 -34.95 -0.59 -6.26
CA PRO A 109 -33.71 -0.88 -7.02
C PRO A 109 -32.70 0.31 -7.12
N LEU A 110 -31.50 0.00 -7.61
CA LEU A 110 -30.29 0.83 -7.75
C LEU A 110 -30.38 1.99 -8.76
N PRO A 111 -29.45 2.97 -8.64
CA PRO A 111 -28.51 3.24 -9.72
C PRO A 111 -27.03 3.13 -9.27
N ALA A 112 -26.18 2.70 -10.20
CA ALA A 112 -24.75 2.47 -10.03
C ALA A 112 -23.94 3.79 -9.87
N ILE A 113 -22.78 3.73 -9.19
CA ILE A 113 -21.44 4.05 -9.75
C ILE A 113 -20.36 4.17 -8.64
N SER A 114 -19.22 3.55 -8.97
CA SER A 114 -17.83 3.78 -8.51
C SER A 114 -17.41 3.21 -7.14
N GLY A 115 -16.98 1.95 -7.14
CA GLY A 115 -16.05 1.38 -6.16
C GLY A 115 -14.76 0.99 -6.88
N GLY A 116 -13.62 1.53 -6.43
CA GLY A 116 -12.31 1.31 -7.05
C GLY A 116 -11.89 -0.15 -7.03
N GLU A 117 -11.56 -0.65 -8.21
CA GLU A 117 -10.91 -1.94 -8.45
C GLU A 117 -9.50 -1.92 -7.84
N GLY A 118 -9.18 -2.91 -7.01
CA GLY A 118 -7.83 -3.09 -6.50
C GLY A 118 -7.43 -4.53 -6.66
N THR A 119 -6.85 -4.86 -7.82
CA THR A 119 -6.17 -6.13 -8.15
C THR A 119 -4.84 -6.22 -7.39
N TYR A 120 -4.53 -7.33 -6.74
CA TYR A 120 -3.28 -7.58 -6.03
C TYR A 120 -2.46 -8.52 -6.91
N LEU A 121 -1.50 -7.94 -7.59
CA LEU A 121 -0.44 -8.70 -8.23
C LEU A 121 0.60 -9.09 -7.19
N ILE A 122 0.69 -10.38 -6.92
CA ILE A 122 1.83 -10.98 -6.22
C ILE A 122 3.02 -10.90 -7.19
N ASP A 123 4.05 -10.13 -6.82
CA ASP A 123 5.33 -10.22 -7.51
C ASP A 123 6.13 -11.31 -6.81
N ILE A 124 6.12 -12.49 -7.42
CA ILE A 124 6.90 -13.62 -6.94
C ILE A 124 8.20 -13.59 -7.75
N ASP A 125 9.30 -13.46 -7.02
CA ASP A 125 10.61 -13.68 -7.60
C ASP A 125 10.73 -15.19 -7.88
N ASP A 126 10.69 -15.58 -9.15
CA ASP A 126 10.60 -16.99 -9.61
C ASP A 126 11.76 -17.87 -9.11
N SER A 127 12.83 -17.29 -8.54
CA SER A 127 14.03 -18.01 -8.13
C SER A 127 13.99 -18.70 -6.74
N GLU A 128 12.94 -18.52 -5.93
CA GLU A 128 12.83 -19.15 -4.59
C GLU A 128 11.43 -19.72 -4.28
N TRP A 129 10.74 -20.29 -5.26
CA TRP A 129 9.59 -21.18 -5.00
C TRP A 129 10.08 -22.49 -4.40
N SER A 130 9.89 -22.70 -3.09
CA SER A 130 10.13 -24.00 -2.44
C SER A 130 8.83 -24.80 -2.30
N GLU A 131 8.93 -26.13 -2.33
CA GLU A 131 7.80 -27.05 -2.08
C GLU A 131 7.11 -26.77 -0.72
N GLU A 132 7.86 -26.27 0.27
CA GLU A 132 7.34 -25.87 1.58
C GLU A 132 6.41 -24.64 1.52
N VAL A 133 6.68 -23.71 0.60
CA VAL A 133 5.84 -22.53 0.36
C VAL A 133 4.52 -22.94 -0.28
N GLU A 134 4.57 -23.86 -1.24
CA GLU A 134 3.38 -24.41 -1.93
C GLU A 134 2.46 -25.17 -0.97
N ALA A 135 3.01 -26.08 -0.17
CA ALA A 135 2.23 -26.82 0.83
C ALA A 135 1.60 -25.89 1.89
N ALA A 136 2.32 -24.84 2.32
CA ALA A 136 1.77 -23.85 3.23
C ALA A 136 0.64 -23.01 2.59
N MET A 137 0.71 -22.75 1.28
CA MET A 137 -0.34 -22.07 0.53
C MET A 137 -1.60 -22.92 0.40
N GLU A 138 -1.43 -24.20 0.07
CA GLU A 138 -2.54 -25.15 -0.06
C GLU A 138 -3.29 -25.28 1.27
N HIS A 139 -2.58 -25.52 2.38
CA HIS A 139 -3.19 -25.59 3.70
C HIS A 139 -3.87 -24.29 4.14
N ALA A 140 -3.28 -23.13 3.82
CA ALA A 140 -3.91 -21.85 4.10
C ALA A 140 -5.18 -21.66 3.26
N HIS A 141 -5.16 -22.06 1.99
CA HIS A 141 -6.31 -21.99 1.10
C HIS A 141 -7.44 -22.92 1.59
N GLU A 142 -7.13 -24.16 1.95
CA GLU A 142 -8.09 -25.12 2.51
C GLU A 142 -8.75 -24.60 3.79
N ALA A 143 -7.95 -24.12 4.76
CA ALA A 143 -8.49 -23.58 6.01
C ALA A 143 -9.40 -22.35 5.78
N MET A 144 -9.10 -21.57 4.75
CA MET A 144 -9.91 -20.41 4.37
C MET A 144 -11.18 -20.77 3.64
N GLU A 145 -11.13 -21.71 2.71
CA GLU A 145 -12.32 -22.21 2.04
C GLU A 145 -13.26 -22.87 3.05
N GLN A 146 -12.75 -23.67 3.98
CA GLN A 146 -13.56 -24.20 5.10
C GLN A 146 -14.20 -23.09 5.94
N ALA A 147 -13.49 -22.01 6.22
CA ALA A 147 -14.04 -20.87 6.96
C ALA A 147 -15.11 -20.11 6.16
N ARG A 148 -14.92 -19.94 4.85
CA ARG A 148 -15.86 -19.30 3.93
C ARG A 148 -17.13 -20.14 3.74
N GLU A 149 -16.97 -21.43 3.53
CA GLU A 149 -18.07 -22.40 3.45
C GLU A 149 -18.89 -22.36 4.73
N ARG A 150 -18.24 -22.48 5.89
CA ARG A 150 -18.93 -22.40 7.19
C ARG A 150 -19.69 -21.09 7.38
N LEU A 151 -19.13 -19.96 6.95
CA LEU A 151 -19.83 -18.67 7.02
C LEU A 151 -21.00 -18.59 6.03
N ARG A 152 -20.86 -19.18 4.85
CA ARG A 152 -21.92 -19.29 3.85
C ARG A 152 -23.07 -20.16 4.36
N ASP A 153 -22.75 -21.27 5.00
CA ASP A 153 -23.71 -22.20 5.61
C ASP A 153 -24.49 -21.51 6.73
N LEU A 154 -23.80 -20.82 7.65
CA LEU A 154 -24.46 -20.03 8.70
C LEU A 154 -25.42 -18.96 8.14
N ARG A 155 -25.06 -18.32 7.02
CA ARG A 155 -25.94 -17.36 6.34
C ARG A 155 -27.11 -18.05 5.63
N GLN A 156 -26.92 -19.25 5.13
CA GLN A 156 -27.97 -20.06 4.53
C GLN A 156 -28.97 -20.48 5.61
N GLU A 157 -28.50 -20.98 6.74
CA GLU A 157 -29.31 -21.34 7.91
C GLU A 157 -30.13 -20.13 8.41
N GLU A 158 -29.53 -18.94 8.52
CA GLU A 158 -30.26 -17.73 8.94
C GLU A 158 -31.42 -17.40 7.99
N ARG A 159 -31.20 -17.52 6.66
CA ARG A 159 -32.24 -17.33 5.65
C ARG A 159 -33.32 -18.38 5.74
N ASP A 160 -32.95 -19.65 5.96
CA ASP A 160 -33.87 -20.76 6.03
C ASP A 160 -34.75 -20.65 7.29
N TYR A 161 -34.17 -20.33 8.45
CA TYR A 161 -34.93 -20.03 9.68
C TYR A 161 -35.86 -18.84 9.47
N SER A 162 -35.41 -17.79 8.77
CA SER A 162 -36.23 -16.61 8.46
C SER A 162 -37.38 -16.93 7.52
N TRP A 163 -37.18 -17.84 6.57
CA TRP A 163 -38.24 -18.32 5.69
C TRP A 163 -39.25 -19.19 6.44
N GLN A 164 -38.78 -20.16 7.23
CA GLN A 164 -39.62 -21.06 8.02
C GLN A 164 -40.48 -20.26 9.01
N ARG A 165 -39.88 -19.30 9.73
CA ARG A 165 -40.61 -18.44 10.66
C ARG A 165 -41.70 -17.66 9.95
N ARG A 166 -41.40 -17.02 8.82
CA ARG A 166 -42.41 -16.29 8.01
C ARG A 166 -43.51 -17.20 7.49
N ASN A 167 -43.21 -18.46 7.17
CA ASN A 167 -44.21 -19.42 6.74
C ASN A 167 -45.13 -19.83 7.89
N ASN A 168 -44.56 -20.11 9.08
CA ASN A 168 -45.32 -20.43 10.28
C ASN A 168 -46.17 -19.24 10.76
N GLU A 169 -45.67 -18.01 10.64
CA GLU A 169 -46.45 -16.79 10.91
C GLU A 169 -47.64 -16.63 9.94
N ARG A 170 -47.48 -17.02 8.66
CA ARG A 170 -48.62 -17.05 7.71
C ARG A 170 -49.64 -18.11 8.10
N ARG A 171 -49.20 -19.33 8.42
CA ARG A 171 -50.07 -20.42 8.89
C ARG A 171 -50.83 -20.03 10.16
N LEU A 172 -50.18 -19.36 11.10
CA LEU A 172 -50.84 -18.83 12.30
C LEU A 172 -51.97 -17.88 11.95
N ARG A 173 -51.75 -16.94 11.01
CA ARG A 173 -52.81 -16.02 10.56
C ARG A 173 -53.97 -16.74 9.88
N ASP A 174 -53.69 -17.78 9.10
CA ASP A 174 -54.71 -18.60 8.45
C ASP A 174 -55.53 -19.40 9.47
N ILE A 175 -54.88 -19.98 10.49
CA ILE A 175 -55.54 -20.66 11.60
C ILE A 175 -56.41 -19.68 12.39
N GLU A 176 -55.91 -18.48 12.70
CA GLU A 176 -56.69 -17.44 13.39
C GLU A 176 -57.90 -16.97 12.57
N PHE A 177 -57.81 -16.98 11.23
CA PHE A 177 -58.95 -16.76 10.37
C PHE A 177 -59.95 -17.91 10.43
N GLN A 178 -59.49 -19.17 10.33
CA GLN A 178 -60.37 -20.35 10.43
C GLN A 178 -61.08 -20.45 11.77
N MET A 179 -60.40 -20.12 12.88
CA MET A 179 -60.97 -20.16 14.22
C MET A 179 -62.18 -19.22 14.40
N ARG A 180 -62.26 -18.13 13.64
CA ARG A 180 -63.41 -17.19 13.69
C ARG A 180 -64.72 -17.83 13.22
N ASN A 181 -64.63 -18.78 12.28
CA ASN A 181 -65.78 -19.42 11.65
C ASN A 181 -65.91 -20.92 12.02
N ALA A 182 -65.03 -21.46 12.85
CA ALA A 182 -64.98 -22.88 13.19
C ALA A 182 -65.95 -23.25 14.33
N ASP A 183 -66.48 -24.47 14.26
CA ASP A 183 -67.31 -25.10 15.29
C ASP A 183 -66.48 -25.61 16.49
N GLY A 184 -67.15 -26.04 17.56
CA GLY A 184 -66.50 -26.38 18.85
C GLY A 184 -65.39 -27.44 18.77
N GLU A 185 -65.55 -28.49 17.97
CA GLU A 185 -64.50 -29.51 17.79
C GLU A 185 -63.35 -28.99 16.91
N ARG A 186 -63.67 -28.37 15.78
CA ARG A 186 -62.68 -27.79 14.87
C ARG A 186 -61.84 -26.70 15.54
N ARG A 187 -62.43 -25.90 16.45
CA ARG A 187 -61.68 -24.94 17.26
C ARG A 187 -60.64 -25.58 18.17
N LYS A 188 -60.92 -26.76 18.74
CA LYS A 188 -59.95 -27.45 19.62
C LYS A 188 -58.74 -27.93 18.82
N GLU A 189 -58.95 -28.51 17.64
CA GLU A 189 -57.88 -28.90 16.71
C GLU A 189 -57.03 -27.70 16.30
N LEU A 190 -57.67 -26.62 15.87
CA LEU A 190 -56.99 -25.37 15.46
C LEU A 190 -56.20 -24.73 16.61
N THR A 191 -56.68 -24.86 17.86
CA THR A 191 -55.96 -24.36 19.04
C THR A 191 -54.70 -25.18 19.32
N ALA A 192 -54.75 -26.51 19.12
CA ALA A 192 -53.58 -27.36 19.26
C ALA A 192 -52.52 -27.03 18.18
N GLU A 193 -52.94 -26.91 16.91
CA GLU A 193 -52.03 -26.54 15.80
C GLU A 193 -51.43 -25.13 16.00
N LYS A 194 -52.22 -24.17 16.48
CA LYS A 194 -51.74 -22.83 16.84
C LYS A 194 -50.62 -22.89 17.89
N ASN A 195 -50.80 -23.68 18.95
CA ASN A 195 -49.81 -23.78 20.02
C ASN A 195 -48.52 -24.44 19.52
N GLU A 196 -48.62 -25.48 18.69
CA GLU A 196 -47.47 -26.13 18.07
C GLU A 196 -46.68 -25.15 17.18
N LEU A 197 -47.36 -24.43 16.30
CA LEU A 197 -46.72 -23.41 15.45
C LEU A 197 -46.08 -22.27 16.27
N GLN A 198 -46.71 -21.86 17.36
CA GLN A 198 -46.13 -20.85 18.24
C GLN A 198 -44.84 -21.34 18.91
N THR A 199 -44.79 -22.61 19.31
CA THR A 199 -43.56 -23.20 19.85
C THR A 199 -42.46 -23.26 18.78
N GLU A 200 -42.79 -23.63 17.55
CA GLU A 200 -41.85 -23.68 16.42
C GLU A 200 -41.32 -22.29 16.03
N ILE A 201 -42.17 -21.25 16.09
CA ILE A 201 -41.72 -19.87 15.86
C ILE A 201 -40.74 -19.42 16.93
N ASN A 202 -41.00 -19.75 18.20
CA ASN A 202 -40.12 -19.38 19.30
C ASN A 202 -38.76 -20.10 19.21
N THR A 203 -38.73 -21.37 18.80
CA THR A 203 -37.47 -22.10 18.59
C THR A 203 -36.67 -21.52 17.43
N LEU A 204 -37.31 -21.23 16.29
CA LEU A 204 -36.66 -20.59 15.14
C LEU A 204 -36.13 -19.19 15.48
N GLN A 205 -36.82 -18.44 16.33
CA GLN A 205 -36.35 -17.15 16.81
C GLN A 205 -35.08 -17.30 17.67
N SER A 206 -35.06 -18.25 18.60
CA SER A 206 -33.88 -18.53 19.43
C SER A 206 -32.66 -18.90 18.58
N GLN A 207 -32.85 -19.74 17.56
CA GLN A 207 -31.79 -20.16 16.64
C GLN A 207 -31.23 -18.98 15.83
N GLN A 208 -32.09 -18.07 15.36
CA GLN A 208 -31.63 -16.85 14.69
C GLN A 208 -30.78 -15.95 15.59
N GLU A 209 -31.20 -15.78 16.85
CA GLU A 209 -30.44 -14.95 17.81
C GLU A 209 -29.07 -15.55 18.12
N GLU A 210 -28.95 -16.88 18.18
CA GLU A 210 -27.67 -17.57 18.36
C GLU A 210 -26.74 -17.39 17.16
N VAL A 211 -27.23 -17.59 15.93
CA VAL A 211 -26.46 -17.38 14.70
C VAL A 211 -26.02 -15.92 14.58
N GLU A 212 -26.89 -14.96 14.91
CA GLU A 212 -26.54 -13.54 14.90
C GLU A 212 -25.43 -13.22 15.91
N LYS A 213 -25.50 -13.75 17.14
CA LYS A 213 -24.45 -13.57 18.16
C LYS A 213 -23.10 -14.16 17.71
N LEU A 214 -23.12 -15.37 17.14
CA LEU A 214 -21.90 -16.02 16.63
C LEU A 214 -21.28 -15.20 15.49
N SER A 215 -22.10 -14.73 14.55
CA SER A 215 -21.63 -13.92 13.42
C SER A 215 -20.98 -12.60 13.86
N LYS A 216 -21.56 -11.90 14.85
CA LYS A 216 -21.00 -10.67 15.42
C LYS A 216 -19.68 -10.94 16.13
N LYS A 217 -19.59 -12.03 16.90
CA LYS A 217 -18.36 -12.41 17.61
C LYS A 217 -17.22 -12.70 16.63
N LEU A 218 -17.49 -13.47 15.58
CA LEU A 218 -16.50 -13.78 14.55
C LEU A 218 -16.04 -12.54 13.79
N ALA A 219 -16.96 -11.63 13.46
CA ALA A 219 -16.63 -10.38 12.80
C ALA A 219 -15.72 -9.49 13.67
N GLU A 220 -16.02 -9.38 14.97
CA GLU A 220 -15.22 -8.58 15.91
C GLU A 220 -13.83 -9.18 16.13
N GLU A 221 -13.74 -10.49 16.32
CA GLU A 221 -12.46 -11.20 16.47
C GLU A 221 -11.58 -11.02 15.22
N GLN A 222 -12.19 -11.05 14.03
CA GLN A 222 -11.47 -10.82 12.79
C GLN A 222 -11.00 -9.37 12.64
N ARG A 223 -11.82 -8.38 13.03
CA ARG A 223 -11.43 -6.97 13.03
C ARG A 223 -10.24 -6.72 13.95
N GLN A 224 -10.25 -7.31 15.14
CA GLN A 224 -9.15 -7.20 16.10
C GLN A 224 -7.86 -7.81 15.57
N ARG A 225 -7.91 -9.04 15.04
CA ARG A 225 -6.75 -9.69 14.40
C ARG A 225 -6.18 -8.88 13.24
N ASN A 226 -7.05 -8.32 12.40
CA ASN A 226 -6.62 -7.50 11.27
C ASN A 226 -5.98 -6.19 11.75
N ALA A 227 -6.55 -5.54 12.76
CA ALA A 227 -6.01 -4.32 13.34
C ALA A 227 -4.62 -4.56 13.95
N GLU A 228 -4.43 -5.68 14.67
CA GLU A 228 -3.14 -6.08 15.24
C GLU A 228 -2.08 -6.32 14.16
N LYS A 229 -2.45 -7.05 13.08
CA LYS A 229 -1.55 -7.27 11.92
C LYS A 229 -1.14 -5.96 11.25
N VAL A 230 -2.09 -5.03 11.06
CA VAL A 230 -1.81 -3.71 10.48
C VAL A 230 -0.89 -2.90 11.39
N ALA A 231 -1.14 -2.90 12.70
CA ALA A 231 -0.29 -2.21 13.67
C ALA A 231 1.14 -2.77 13.69
N LEU A 232 1.29 -4.10 13.66
CA LEU A 232 2.59 -4.75 13.58
C LEU A 232 3.33 -4.38 12.30
N ARG A 233 2.65 -4.39 11.14
CA ARG A 233 3.23 -3.99 9.86
C ARG A 233 3.69 -2.53 9.87
N LYS A 234 2.88 -1.61 10.39
CA LYS A 234 3.25 -0.19 10.53
C LYS A 234 4.49 -0.01 11.40
N LYS A 235 4.58 -0.75 12.50
CA LYS A 235 5.74 -0.73 13.40
C LYS A 235 7.00 -1.21 12.69
N GLN A 236 6.94 -2.36 12.04
CA GLN A 236 8.07 -2.91 11.26
C GLN A 236 8.51 -1.97 10.14
N TYR A 237 7.55 -1.37 9.43
CA TYR A 237 7.80 -0.38 8.38
C TYR A 237 8.53 0.86 8.93
N ALA A 238 8.06 1.44 10.04
CA ALA A 238 8.68 2.61 10.66
C ALA A 238 10.07 2.31 11.21
N GLU A 239 10.25 1.13 11.83
CA GLU A 239 11.55 0.68 12.33
C GLU A 239 12.56 0.48 11.19
N PHE A 240 12.14 -0.14 10.08
CA PHE A 240 12.98 -0.32 8.90
C PHE A 240 13.39 1.02 8.29
N LEU A 241 12.45 1.96 8.09
CA LEU A 241 12.78 3.28 7.55
C LEU A 241 13.80 4.02 8.38
N ALA A 242 13.60 4.07 9.70
CA ALA A 242 14.52 4.76 10.59
C ALA A 242 15.93 4.16 10.52
N GLN A 243 16.03 2.83 10.43
CA GLN A 243 17.31 2.14 10.27
C GLN A 243 17.93 2.39 8.89
N PHE A 244 17.13 2.32 7.83
CA PHE A 244 17.57 2.60 6.46
C PHE A 244 18.13 4.01 6.33
N GLU A 245 17.36 5.03 6.73
CA GLU A 245 17.78 6.44 6.68
C GLU A 245 19.06 6.69 7.49
N SER A 246 19.13 6.12 8.70
CA SER A 246 20.31 6.22 9.56
C SER A 246 21.53 5.56 8.92
N ASN A 247 21.39 4.35 8.38
CA ASN A 247 22.49 3.59 7.77
C ASN A 247 22.99 4.26 6.49
N VAL A 248 22.09 4.70 5.62
CA VAL A 248 22.42 5.44 4.40
C VAL A 248 23.16 6.73 4.75
N ALA A 249 22.58 7.58 5.60
CA ALA A 249 23.20 8.86 5.94
C ALA A 249 24.56 8.67 6.65
N THR A 250 24.67 7.69 7.55
CA THR A 250 25.95 7.37 8.22
C THR A 250 26.99 6.89 7.21
N THR A 251 26.60 6.05 6.26
CA THR A 251 27.50 5.52 5.22
C THR A 251 27.97 6.64 4.29
N LEU A 252 27.06 7.51 3.85
CA LEU A 252 27.39 8.68 3.04
C LEU A 252 28.34 9.64 3.78
N CYS A 253 28.14 9.88 5.07
CA CYS A 253 29.05 10.74 5.84
C CYS A 253 30.43 10.11 6.05
N LYS A 254 30.51 8.79 6.30
CA LYS A 254 31.79 8.09 6.53
C LYS A 254 32.59 7.84 5.25
N TYR A 255 31.89 7.48 4.17
CA TYR A 255 32.51 6.99 2.94
C TYR A 255 32.26 7.89 1.74
N GLY A 256 31.50 8.98 1.86
CA GLY A 256 31.20 9.91 0.76
C GLY A 256 32.43 10.60 0.16
N ASN A 257 33.56 10.61 0.87
CA ASN A 257 34.86 11.00 0.31
C ASN A 257 35.33 10.05 -0.81
N GLY A 258 34.73 8.88 -0.94
CA GLY A 258 34.98 7.93 -2.02
C GLY A 258 34.23 8.25 -3.31
N LEU A 259 33.42 9.31 -3.36
CA LEU A 259 32.69 9.75 -4.56
C LEU A 259 33.25 11.09 -5.06
N LYS A 260 34.56 11.17 -5.29
CA LYS A 260 35.21 12.42 -5.70
C LYS A 260 35.00 12.74 -7.17
N ALA A 261 34.81 11.70 -7.98
CA ALA A 261 34.50 11.88 -9.40
C ALA A 261 33.10 12.45 -9.61
N LEU A 262 32.20 12.37 -8.61
CA LEU A 262 30.85 12.93 -8.69
C LEU A 262 30.86 14.44 -8.46
N PRO A 263 30.36 15.27 -9.39
CA PRO A 263 30.27 16.73 -9.21
C PRO A 263 29.43 17.14 -7.99
N GLU A 264 29.79 18.23 -7.31
CA GLU A 264 29.04 18.74 -6.16
C GLU A 264 27.61 19.23 -6.51
N SER A 265 27.37 19.56 -7.79
CA SER A 265 26.07 19.99 -8.31
C SER A 265 25.09 18.85 -8.56
N GLU A 266 25.56 17.60 -8.53
CA GLU A 266 24.74 16.41 -8.77
C GLU A 266 24.22 15.79 -7.46
N ASN A 267 23.25 14.89 -7.59
CA ASN A 267 22.56 14.29 -6.45
C ASN A 267 22.89 12.80 -6.29
N ILE A 268 22.67 12.29 -5.09
CA ILE A 268 22.69 10.88 -4.76
C ILE A 268 21.28 10.51 -4.34
N SER A 269 20.60 9.74 -5.17
CA SER A 269 19.21 9.35 -5.00
C SER A 269 19.10 7.88 -4.60
N PHE A 270 18.21 7.56 -3.68
CA PHE A 270 17.86 6.20 -3.29
C PHE A 270 16.39 5.97 -3.58
N VAL A 271 16.08 4.97 -4.41
CA VAL A 271 14.74 4.53 -4.73
C VAL A 271 14.48 3.24 -3.97
N LEU A 272 13.60 3.27 -2.98
CA LEU A 272 13.10 2.08 -2.31
C LEU A 272 11.87 1.61 -3.08
N SER A 273 12.07 0.57 -3.90
CA SER A 273 11.03 0.05 -4.76
C SER A 273 9.90 -0.55 -3.91
N ARG A 274 8.66 -0.16 -4.21
CA ARG A 274 7.42 -0.62 -3.55
C ARG A 274 7.36 -0.34 -2.05
N PHE A 275 7.98 0.75 -1.61
CA PHE A 275 8.11 1.12 -0.20
C PHE A 275 7.45 2.47 0.18
N GLY A 276 6.46 2.93 -0.58
CA GLY A 276 5.87 4.27 -0.44
C GLY A 276 4.90 4.45 0.73
N SER A 277 4.19 3.39 1.16
CA SER A 277 3.20 3.48 2.24
C SER A 277 3.09 2.20 3.05
N ALA A 278 2.88 2.35 4.37
CA ALA A 278 2.54 1.25 5.27
C ALA A 278 1.05 0.85 5.19
N GLU A 279 0.19 1.73 4.66
CA GLU A 279 -1.28 1.62 4.70
C GLU A 279 -1.89 1.31 3.33
N GLN A 280 -1.34 1.90 2.27
CA GLN A 280 -1.85 1.71 0.91
C GLN A 280 -1.13 0.57 0.20
N ARG A 281 -1.92 -0.24 -0.52
CA ARG A 281 -1.47 -1.36 -1.36
C ARG A 281 -0.85 -0.92 -2.68
N THR A 282 -0.74 0.38 -2.91
CA THR A 282 -0.11 0.93 -4.10
C THR A 282 1.40 0.69 -3.99
N ARG A 283 1.98 0.10 -5.05
CA ARG A 283 3.42 -0.13 -5.25
C ARG A 283 4.14 1.20 -5.45
N GLN A 284 3.96 2.12 -4.52
CA GLN A 284 4.59 3.41 -4.60
C GLN A 284 6.04 3.23 -4.23
N ASP A 285 6.90 3.91 -4.95
CA ASP A 285 8.31 3.96 -4.65
C ASP A 285 8.56 5.13 -3.70
N ARG A 286 9.48 4.94 -2.77
CA ARG A 286 9.93 6.01 -1.88
C ARG A 286 11.31 6.43 -2.31
N ILE A 287 11.47 7.71 -2.63
CA ILE A 287 12.71 8.26 -3.17
C ILE A 287 13.31 9.23 -2.16
N TYR A 288 14.58 9.05 -1.84
CA TYR A 288 15.36 10.00 -1.05
C TYR A 288 16.43 10.63 -1.93
N VAL A 289 16.50 11.96 -1.97
CA VAL A 289 17.48 12.69 -2.76
C VAL A 289 18.41 13.47 -1.84
N PHE A 290 19.70 13.14 -1.89
CA PHE A 290 20.76 13.82 -1.15
C PHE A 290 21.61 14.65 -2.11
N LYS A 291 21.82 15.93 -1.80
CA LYS A 291 22.74 16.77 -2.58
C LYS A 291 24.16 16.35 -2.29
N ASN A 292 24.98 16.10 -3.32
CA ASN A 292 26.37 15.68 -3.10
C ASN A 292 27.14 16.74 -2.29
N LYS A 293 26.87 18.03 -2.49
CA LYS A 293 27.41 19.11 -1.65
C LYS A 293 27.15 18.94 -0.14
N ASP A 294 25.95 18.48 0.25
CA ASP A 294 25.62 18.25 1.65
C ASP A 294 26.32 16.98 2.18
N VAL A 295 26.48 15.95 1.34
CA VAL A 295 27.26 14.74 1.66
C VAL A 295 28.73 15.08 1.88
N GLN A 296 29.34 15.85 0.98
CA GLN A 296 30.73 16.32 1.13
C GLN A 296 30.90 17.23 2.36
N SER A 297 29.87 17.99 2.72
CA SER A 297 29.87 18.77 3.96
C SER A 297 29.80 17.88 5.20
N CYS A 298 29.07 16.76 5.15
CA CYS A 298 29.01 15.78 6.23
C CYS A 298 30.34 15.05 6.42
N VAL A 299 31.00 14.65 5.33
CA VAL A 299 32.34 14.03 5.36
C VAL A 299 33.39 14.91 6.03
N LYS A 300 33.24 16.24 5.92
CA LYS A 300 34.12 17.24 6.53
C LYS A 300 33.70 17.62 7.95
N ASP A 301 32.80 16.86 8.58
CA ASP A 301 32.22 17.11 9.92
C ASP A 301 31.49 18.46 10.06
N ASN A 302 31.19 19.15 8.96
CA ASN A 302 30.47 20.43 8.96
C ASN A 302 28.94 20.25 9.01
N LEU A 303 28.46 19.04 8.71
CA LEU A 303 27.05 18.66 8.77
C LEU A 303 26.96 17.35 9.57
N SER A 304 25.96 17.23 10.46
CA SER A 304 25.73 15.98 11.18
C SER A 304 24.84 15.04 10.37
N VAL A 305 24.93 13.73 10.65
CA VAL A 305 24.07 12.70 10.03
C VAL A 305 22.58 13.06 10.09
N LYS A 306 22.11 13.55 11.25
CA LYS A 306 20.71 13.96 11.42
C LYS A 306 20.32 15.12 10.49
N LYS A 307 21.19 16.13 10.38
CA LYS A 307 20.95 17.27 9.49
C LYS A 307 21.02 16.88 8.02
N LEU A 308 21.81 15.86 7.66
CA LEU A 308 21.84 15.32 6.30
C LEU A 308 20.50 14.67 5.93
N ILE A 309 19.90 13.90 6.85
CA ILE A 309 18.55 13.33 6.67
C ILE A 309 17.51 14.44 6.55
N GLU A 310 17.53 15.44 7.44
CA GLU A 310 16.59 16.57 7.42
C GLU A 310 16.67 17.41 6.13
N ARG A 311 17.85 17.48 5.50
CA ARG A 311 18.05 18.19 4.22
C ARG A 311 17.75 17.33 2.99
N SER A 312 17.56 16.02 3.18
CA SER A 312 17.19 15.14 2.08
C SER A 312 15.76 15.44 1.61
N GLU A 313 15.55 15.38 0.31
CA GLU A 313 14.22 15.54 -0.28
C GLU A 313 13.58 14.15 -0.41
N GLY A 314 12.44 13.95 0.25
CA GLY A 314 11.70 12.69 0.24
C GLY A 314 10.47 12.77 -0.66
N TYR A 315 10.37 11.85 -1.62
CA TYR A 315 9.22 11.73 -2.52
C TYR A 315 8.57 10.35 -2.38
N VAL A 316 7.27 10.28 -2.63
CA VAL A 316 6.51 9.03 -2.75
C VAL A 316 5.80 9.09 -4.10
N PHE A 317 6.04 8.10 -4.96
CA PHE A 317 5.48 8.04 -6.31
C PHE A 317 4.70 6.75 -6.48
#